data_AF-A0A093YP58-F1
#
_entry.id   AF-A0A093YP58-F1
#
_cell.length_a   1.000
_cell.length_b   1.000
_cell.length_c   1.000
_cell.angle_alpha   90.00
_cell.angle_beta   90.00
_cell.angle_gamma   90.00
#
_symmetry.space_group_name_H-M   'P 1'
#
loop_
_entity.id
_entity.type
_entity.pdbx_description
1 polymer ?
#
loop_
_entity_poly.entity_id
_entity_poly.type
_entity_poly.pdbx_seq_one_letter_code
_entity_poly.pdbx_strand_id
1 'polypeptide(L)'
;MVRKIKSENPHDWEGTYRSRAASPGTPKRVTRSTAKRGSGVAKLSDRSPHSHKKPKTSFNPAPVRDDQDETDEDRNESSIGTESSSDEDDEHLVEKQLVSLQREQRHYEAMQNAQKQQEREQAKRLMNRQKKQDQLVRLEKHQKDKEIQEKENLQKRRMEQQRMEQERMNERFKLIERQRKEKARLEQEQLLEMQRKEKARLEQEELFERQRKEKARLEQEELFERQQKEKARLKQERAVKDRLQNNENKSRELRLQEIYEKGRKAAMELSDPQPSKGRKPQGAASNKIGEYDTDDEEDDDKSGHSESVSESDSQEDEDGSGRGESDTESDDEDKNDDSDDEDGDDENDDNDEDGDMSKVVYQKKNMGATEIQEDSEDQDEGEEEGGNSVHGSDAPILSNPRPQDEGLSACLRCIKNLAVNPEFSCVFTDDYDKCIRCSTRGRLCVPVPAFAHGDVCKLLALQKLHDAARPNIRPALRIRIQADVAAIVDKVRPEESRSRKTQEETLRSILLGQVGIKHNQEEILKLLRELLSRLPVEKTGPVATGQVNKGKRRA
;
A
#
# COMPACT_ATOMS: atom_id res chain seq x y z
N MET A 1 34.32 -6.32 -52.37
CA MET A 1 34.52 -7.18 -51.19
C MET A 1 33.14 -7.54 -50.64
N VAL A 2 32.62 -8.72 -51.04
CA VAL A 2 31.26 -9.17 -50.74
C VAL A 2 31.36 -10.25 -49.66
N ARG A 3 30.86 -9.98 -48.46
CA ARG A 3 30.83 -10.97 -47.37
C ARG A 3 29.63 -11.89 -47.59
N LYS A 4 29.93 -13.17 -47.86
CA LYS A 4 28.96 -14.28 -47.94
C LYS A 4 28.34 -14.50 -46.57
N ILE A 5 27.02 -14.35 -46.48
CA ILE A 5 26.22 -14.79 -45.33
C ILE A 5 25.86 -16.25 -45.58
N LYS A 6 26.31 -17.13 -44.68
CA LYS A 6 25.98 -18.56 -44.63
C LYS A 6 24.58 -18.69 -44.02
N SER A 7 23.62 -19.22 -44.78
CA SER A 7 22.31 -19.61 -44.30
C SER A 7 22.41 -21.01 -43.66
N GLU A 8 22.22 -21.09 -42.35
CA GLU A 8 22.08 -22.35 -41.62
C GLU A 8 20.61 -22.79 -41.62
N ASN A 9 20.40 -24.06 -41.97
CA ASN A 9 19.11 -24.75 -42.11
C ASN A 9 18.55 -25.12 -40.72
N PRO A 10 17.28 -24.81 -40.39
CA PRO A 10 16.71 -25.11 -39.07
C PRO A 10 15.98 -26.46 -38.98
N HIS A 11 16.37 -27.48 -39.75
CA HIS A 11 15.54 -28.68 -39.96
C HIS A 11 16.18 -30.03 -39.59
N ASP A 12 17.04 -30.09 -38.56
CA ASP A 12 17.62 -31.37 -38.08
C ASP A 12 17.70 -31.44 -36.53
N TRP A 13 16.55 -31.57 -35.86
CA TRP A 13 16.48 -31.95 -34.43
C TRP A 13 15.49 -33.10 -34.15
N GLU A 14 15.36 -34.06 -35.05
CA GLU A 14 14.78 -35.39 -34.71
C GLU A 14 15.81 -36.24 -33.95
N GLY A 15 16.10 -35.82 -32.72
CA GLY A 15 16.89 -36.56 -31.74
C GLY A 15 15.98 -37.34 -30.78
N THR A 16 15.62 -38.56 -31.18
CA THR A 16 15.36 -39.74 -30.34
C THR A 16 14.96 -39.49 -28.86
N TYR A 17 13.71 -39.10 -28.63
CA TYR A 17 13.10 -39.04 -27.30
C TYR A 17 12.85 -40.47 -26.78
N ARG A 18 13.82 -41.03 -26.05
CA ARG A 18 13.64 -42.28 -25.30
C ARG A 18 12.73 -42.03 -24.10
N SER A 19 11.46 -42.40 -24.25
CA SER A 19 10.47 -42.55 -23.19
C SER A 19 10.98 -43.51 -22.09
N ARG A 20 11.36 -42.96 -20.94
CA ARG A 20 11.31 -43.66 -19.65
C ARG A 20 10.14 -43.10 -18.86
N ALA A 21 8.97 -43.66 -19.11
CA ALA A 21 7.86 -43.61 -18.18
C ALA A 21 8.25 -44.43 -16.94
N ALA A 22 8.57 -43.75 -15.85
CA ALA A 22 8.55 -44.33 -14.51
C ALA A 22 7.30 -43.79 -13.82
N SER A 23 6.41 -44.71 -13.49
CA SER A 23 5.11 -44.49 -12.84
C SER A 23 5.21 -43.62 -11.58
N PRO A 24 4.22 -42.78 -11.27
CA PRO A 24 4.17 -42.06 -10.01
C PRO A 24 3.83 -43.04 -8.87
N GLY A 25 4.86 -43.49 -8.17
CA GLY A 25 4.72 -44.21 -6.91
C GLY A 25 4.13 -43.29 -5.85
N THR A 26 3.09 -43.78 -5.18
CA THR A 26 2.43 -43.17 -4.03
C THR A 26 3.42 -42.78 -2.92
N PRO A 27 3.30 -41.60 -2.30
CA PRO A 27 4.15 -41.28 -1.16
C PRO A 27 3.70 -42.09 0.06
N LYS A 28 4.56 -43.03 0.47
CA LYS A 28 4.45 -43.77 1.73
C LYS A 28 4.48 -42.80 2.91
N ARG A 29 3.37 -42.76 3.65
CA ARG A 29 3.21 -42.18 4.98
C ARG A 29 4.17 -42.87 5.95
N VAL A 30 5.28 -42.22 6.28
CA VAL A 30 6.18 -42.65 7.36
C VAL A 30 5.88 -41.79 8.59
N THR A 31 5.04 -42.31 9.47
CA THR A 31 4.97 -41.86 10.87
C THR A 31 6.19 -42.40 11.59
N ARG A 32 7.18 -41.54 11.86
CA ARG A 32 8.25 -41.87 12.81
C ARG A 32 8.32 -40.81 13.90
N SER A 33 7.52 -41.02 14.92
CA SER A 33 7.82 -40.59 16.28
C SER A 33 9.06 -41.34 16.77
N THR A 34 10.00 -40.62 17.39
CA THR A 34 10.73 -40.93 18.65
C THR A 34 12.11 -40.25 18.70
N ALA A 35 12.24 -39.41 19.73
CA ALA A 35 13.41 -39.23 20.60
C ALA A 35 14.83 -39.17 20.02
N LYS A 36 15.49 -38.01 20.21
CA LYS A 36 16.90 -38.00 20.61
C LYS A 36 17.24 -36.78 21.49
N ARG A 37 17.77 -37.10 22.68
CA ARG A 37 18.31 -36.20 23.71
C ARG A 37 19.67 -35.63 23.31
N GLY A 38 20.03 -34.54 23.98
CA GLY A 38 21.38 -34.18 24.45
C GLY A 38 21.39 -32.71 24.91
N SER A 39 22.11 -32.22 25.91
CA SER A 39 22.85 -32.75 27.08
C SER A 39 23.50 -31.51 27.74
N GLY A 40 23.51 -31.42 29.09
CA GLY A 40 24.18 -30.36 29.87
C GLY A 40 23.21 -29.22 30.22
N VAL A 41 23.01 -28.80 31.47
CA VAL A 41 24.00 -28.45 32.48
C VAL A 41 23.44 -28.74 33.90
N ALA A 42 24.37 -28.99 34.81
CA ALA A 42 24.22 -29.38 36.20
C ALA A 42 23.71 -28.29 37.16
N LYS A 43 23.40 -28.77 38.39
CA LYS A 43 23.19 -28.13 39.72
C LYS A 43 21.70 -27.99 40.09
N LEU A 44 21.11 -28.86 40.92
CA LEU A 44 21.20 -28.97 42.40
C LEU A 44 21.01 -27.58 43.02
N SER A 45 19.94 -27.22 43.74
CA SER A 45 19.15 -27.82 44.82
C SER A 45 17.70 -27.24 44.75
N ASP A 46 16.61 -27.85 45.21
CA ASP A 46 16.27 -28.24 46.59
C ASP A 46 15.12 -29.27 46.59
N ARG A 47 15.21 -30.21 47.55
CA ARG A 47 14.09 -31.05 48.01
C ARG A 47 13.11 -30.15 48.79
N SER A 48 11.79 -30.36 48.78
CA SER A 48 11.07 -31.37 49.60
C SER A 48 9.53 -31.29 49.34
N PRO A 49 8.63 -32.04 50.00
CA PRO A 49 7.92 -33.15 49.37
C PRO A 49 6.39 -33.13 49.56
N HIS A 50 5.59 -33.43 48.54
CA HIS A 50 4.34 -34.20 48.70
C HIS A 50 3.65 -34.40 47.35
N SER A 51 3.65 -35.64 46.88
CA SER A 51 2.73 -36.07 45.83
C SER A 51 2.45 -37.55 46.06
N HIS A 52 1.23 -37.83 46.52
CA HIS A 52 0.70 -39.16 46.74
C HIS A 52 0.59 -39.91 45.40
N LYS A 53 1.67 -40.57 44.99
CA LYS A 53 1.60 -41.67 44.02
C LYS A 53 1.01 -42.89 44.70
N LYS A 54 -0.27 -43.15 44.48
CA LYS A 54 -0.86 -44.47 44.70
C LYS A 54 -0.64 -45.38 43.48
N PRO A 55 -0.44 -46.69 43.72
CA PRO A 55 0.34 -47.57 42.86
C PRO A 55 -0.40 -48.05 41.61
N LYS A 56 0.39 -48.18 40.55
CA LYS A 56 0.08 -48.87 39.31
C LYS A 56 -0.06 -50.36 39.62
N THR A 57 -1.28 -50.88 39.68
CA THR A 57 -1.57 -52.30 39.75
C THR A 57 -1.09 -52.96 38.46
N SER A 58 0.07 -53.59 38.53
CA SER A 58 0.55 -54.53 37.52
C SER A 58 -0.40 -55.72 37.50
N PHE A 59 -1.21 -55.80 36.44
CA PHE A 59 -1.92 -57.00 36.05
C PHE A 59 -0.88 -58.09 35.75
N ASN A 60 -0.74 -59.07 36.64
CA ASN A 60 -0.09 -60.33 36.31
C ASN A 60 -1.05 -61.12 35.41
N PRO A 61 -0.66 -61.53 34.20
CA PRO A 61 -1.44 -62.50 33.44
C PRO A 61 -1.35 -63.85 34.17
N ALA A 62 -2.51 -64.43 34.46
CA ALA A 62 -2.62 -65.77 35.01
C ALA A 62 -1.91 -66.79 34.08
N PRO A 63 -1.11 -67.72 34.62
CA PRO A 63 -0.63 -68.86 33.85
C PRO A 63 -1.84 -69.71 33.45
N VAL A 64 -2.02 -69.88 32.14
CA VAL A 64 -2.89 -70.91 31.58
C VAL A 64 -2.36 -72.26 32.09
N ARG A 65 -3.17 -72.97 32.87
CA ARG A 65 -2.93 -74.37 33.22
C ARG A 65 -3.03 -75.16 31.93
N ASP A 66 -1.90 -75.63 31.43
CA ASP A 66 -1.87 -76.70 30.44
C ASP A 66 -2.44 -77.97 31.07
N ASP A 67 -3.40 -78.56 30.38
CA ASP A 67 -3.98 -79.87 30.67
C ASP A 67 -2.85 -80.91 30.61
N GLN A 68 -2.50 -81.47 31.76
CA GLN A 68 -1.54 -82.55 31.88
C GLN A 68 -2.34 -83.84 32.04
N ASP A 69 -2.44 -84.59 30.94
CA ASP A 69 -2.87 -85.99 30.90
C ASP A 69 -2.01 -86.80 31.88
N GLU A 70 -2.57 -87.18 33.02
CA GLU A 70 -2.03 -88.26 33.85
C GLU A 70 -2.81 -89.55 33.52
N THR A 71 -2.24 -90.30 32.59
CA THR A 71 -2.39 -91.75 32.46
C THR A 71 -1.71 -92.42 33.65
N ASP A 72 -2.47 -92.75 34.70
CA ASP A 72 -2.07 -93.72 35.71
C ASP A 72 -2.62 -95.10 35.33
N GLU A 73 -1.80 -95.85 34.59
CA GLU A 73 -1.80 -97.31 34.62
C GLU A 73 -0.93 -97.74 35.81
N ASP A 74 -1.52 -98.46 36.77
CA ASP A 74 -0.99 -99.68 37.40
C ASP A 74 -1.72 -99.92 38.75
N ARG A 75 -2.52 -100.98 38.95
CA ARG A 75 -2.20 -102.41 39.11
C ARG A 75 -2.12 -102.80 40.59
N ASN A 76 -2.75 -103.94 40.91
CA ASN A 76 -2.53 -104.78 42.11
C ASN A 76 -3.13 -104.20 43.43
N GLU A 77 -3.83 -104.91 44.33
CA GLU A 77 -3.82 -106.30 44.80
C GLU A 77 -5.22 -106.60 45.40
N SER A 78 -5.87 -107.72 45.08
CA SER A 78 -5.87 -108.95 45.89
C SER A 78 -6.03 -108.75 47.40
N SER A 79 -7.25 -108.92 47.89
CA SER A 79 -7.55 -109.42 49.25
C SER A 79 -8.91 -110.14 49.16
N ILE A 80 -8.93 -111.47 49.15
CA ILE A 80 -9.27 -112.30 50.34
C ILE A 80 -10.59 -111.80 50.94
N GLY A 81 -11.72 -112.47 50.74
CA GLY A 81 -11.94 -113.86 51.15
C GLY A 81 -12.51 -113.87 52.57
N THR A 82 -13.82 -113.63 52.70
CA THR A 82 -14.61 -114.03 53.87
C THR A 82 -16.02 -114.32 53.42
N GLU A 83 -16.24 -115.61 53.22
CA GLU A 83 -17.52 -116.29 53.21
C GLU A 83 -18.04 -116.25 54.65
N SER A 84 -19.19 -115.62 54.90
CA SER A 84 -19.93 -115.81 56.15
C SER A 84 -21.35 -115.28 56.01
N SER A 85 -22.32 -116.17 56.30
CA SER A 85 -23.63 -115.85 56.92
C SER A 85 -24.61 -115.04 56.05
N SER A 86 -25.46 -115.64 55.22
CA SER A 86 -26.83 -116.09 55.56
C SER A 86 -27.60 -115.14 56.51
N ASP A 87 -28.64 -114.50 55.95
CA ASP A 87 -29.78 -113.84 56.61
C ASP A 87 -29.67 -112.33 56.97
N GLU A 88 -29.08 -111.48 56.12
CA GLU A 88 -29.17 -110.00 56.20
C GLU A 88 -29.55 -109.31 54.86
N ASP A 89 -30.08 -110.06 53.88
CA ASP A 89 -30.31 -109.59 52.49
C ASP A 89 -31.45 -108.56 52.33
N ASP A 90 -32.33 -108.40 53.31
CA ASP A 90 -33.51 -107.51 53.18
C ASP A 90 -33.21 -106.05 53.58
N GLU A 91 -32.36 -105.80 54.57
CA GLU A 91 -32.03 -104.43 55.02
C GLU A 91 -31.16 -103.69 53.98
N HIS A 92 -30.23 -104.41 53.36
CA HIS A 92 -29.34 -103.86 52.34
C HIS A 92 -30.08 -103.50 51.05
N LEU A 93 -31.23 -104.13 50.78
CA LEU A 93 -32.11 -103.82 49.66
C LEU A 93 -32.89 -102.52 49.89
N VAL A 94 -33.40 -102.29 51.11
CA VAL A 94 -34.08 -101.04 51.49
C VAL A 94 -33.11 -99.86 51.45
N GLU A 95 -31.88 -100.04 51.93
CA GLU A 95 -30.85 -99.00 51.86
C GLU A 95 -30.48 -98.65 50.40
N LYS A 96 -30.34 -99.65 49.53
CA LYS A 96 -30.15 -99.42 48.08
C LYS A 96 -31.32 -98.66 47.45
N GLN A 97 -32.55 -98.95 47.84
CA GLN A 97 -33.74 -98.23 47.34
C GLN A 97 -33.79 -96.77 47.83
N LEU A 98 -33.46 -96.50 49.10
CA LEU A 98 -33.38 -95.15 49.66
C LEU A 98 -32.26 -94.33 49.00
N VAL A 99 -31.09 -94.93 48.79
CA VAL A 99 -29.97 -94.29 48.07
C VAL A 99 -30.35 -94.01 46.61
N SER A 100 -31.11 -94.90 45.97
CA SER A 100 -31.63 -94.69 44.61
C SER A 100 -32.60 -93.50 44.55
N LEU A 101 -33.57 -93.44 45.46
CA LEU A 101 -34.51 -92.31 45.56
C LEU A 101 -33.79 -90.99 45.88
N GLN A 102 -32.81 -91.01 46.78
CA GLN A 102 -32.00 -89.84 47.08
C GLN A 102 -31.17 -89.38 45.88
N ARG A 103 -30.61 -90.32 45.11
CA ARG A 103 -29.90 -90.01 43.86
C ARG A 103 -30.85 -89.42 42.81
N GLU A 104 -32.06 -89.96 42.69
CA GLU A 104 -33.09 -89.44 41.79
C GLU A 104 -33.53 -88.03 42.19
N GLN A 105 -33.76 -87.76 43.48
CA GLN A 105 -34.08 -86.42 43.98
C GLN A 105 -32.96 -85.41 43.67
N ARG A 106 -31.69 -85.78 43.91
CA ARG A 106 -30.54 -84.95 43.53
C ARG A 106 -30.44 -84.74 42.02
N HIS A 107 -30.82 -85.74 41.22
CA HIS A 107 -30.87 -85.61 39.77
C HIS A 107 -31.94 -84.60 39.31
N TYR A 108 -33.15 -84.63 39.89
CA TYR A 108 -34.17 -83.62 39.61
C TYR A 108 -33.74 -82.21 40.01
N GLU A 109 -33.14 -82.04 41.19
CA GLU A 109 -32.59 -80.75 41.64
C GLU A 109 -31.46 -80.26 40.73
N ALA A 110 -30.58 -81.16 40.29
CA ALA A 110 -29.53 -80.84 39.33
C ALA A 110 -30.11 -80.38 37.99
N MET A 111 -31.16 -81.04 37.47
CA MET A 111 -31.85 -80.62 36.24
C MET A 111 -32.51 -79.24 36.39
N GLN A 112 -33.20 -78.95 37.51
CA GLN A 112 -33.78 -77.64 37.75
C GLN A 112 -32.72 -76.53 37.88
N ASN A 113 -31.61 -76.82 38.58
CA ASN A 113 -30.50 -75.88 38.69
C ASN A 113 -29.82 -75.64 37.33
N ALA A 114 -29.68 -76.69 36.50
CA ALA A 114 -29.17 -76.56 35.14
C ALA A 114 -30.09 -75.68 34.28
N GLN A 115 -31.42 -75.87 34.35
CA GLN A 115 -32.39 -75.02 33.66
C GLN A 115 -32.29 -73.55 34.11
N LYS A 116 -32.25 -73.31 35.43
CA LYS A 116 -32.08 -71.96 35.99
C LYS A 116 -30.75 -71.32 35.60
N GLN A 117 -29.68 -72.11 35.44
CA GLN A 117 -28.40 -71.63 34.93
C GLN A 117 -28.51 -71.25 33.45
N GLN A 118 -29.17 -72.05 32.62
CA GLN A 118 -29.44 -71.73 31.22
C GLN A 118 -30.25 -70.44 31.09
N GLU A 119 -31.31 -70.25 31.89
CA GLU A 119 -32.11 -69.02 31.90
C GLU A 119 -31.27 -67.79 32.31
N ARG A 120 -30.44 -67.91 33.35
CA ARG A 120 -29.50 -66.84 33.75
C ARG A 120 -28.51 -66.50 32.66
N GLU A 121 -28.01 -67.49 31.93
CA GLU A 121 -27.10 -67.28 30.83
C GLU A 121 -27.80 -66.58 29.65
N GLN A 122 -29.02 -67.02 29.30
CA GLN A 122 -29.83 -66.36 28.28
C GLN A 122 -30.14 -64.91 28.65
N ALA A 123 -30.52 -64.64 29.91
CA ALA A 123 -30.74 -63.27 30.40
C ALA A 123 -29.47 -62.41 30.31
N LYS A 124 -28.29 -62.95 30.67
CA LYS A 124 -27.00 -62.25 30.49
C LYS A 124 -26.72 -61.96 29.02
N ARG A 125 -27.01 -62.89 28.11
CA ARG A 125 -26.83 -62.69 26.65
C ARG A 125 -27.74 -61.58 26.12
N LEU A 126 -29.00 -61.53 26.55
CA LEU A 126 -29.94 -60.47 26.17
C LEU A 126 -29.53 -59.10 26.72
N MET A 127 -29.14 -59.02 27.99
CA MET A 127 -28.66 -57.78 28.60
C MET A 127 -27.37 -57.28 27.92
N ASN A 128 -26.44 -58.17 27.56
CA ASN A 128 -25.26 -57.80 26.78
C ASN A 128 -25.62 -57.33 25.36
N ARG A 129 -26.64 -57.92 24.73
CA ARG A 129 -27.16 -57.47 23.42
C ARG A 129 -27.77 -56.07 23.50
N GLN A 130 -28.56 -55.80 24.53
CA GLN A 130 -29.14 -54.48 24.79
C GLN A 130 -28.04 -53.42 25.04
N LYS A 131 -27.06 -53.71 25.90
CA LYS A 131 -25.92 -52.80 26.12
C LYS A 131 -25.16 -52.47 24.84
N LYS A 132 -24.99 -53.44 23.93
CA LYS A 132 -24.38 -53.20 22.62
C LYS A 132 -25.24 -52.31 21.73
N GLN A 133 -26.57 -52.49 21.74
CA GLN A 133 -27.49 -51.62 21.02
C GLN A 133 -27.46 -50.19 21.57
N ASP A 134 -27.48 -50.02 22.90
CA ASP A 134 -27.38 -48.71 23.54
C ASP A 134 -26.06 -47.99 23.21
N GLN A 135 -24.95 -48.74 23.16
CA GLN A 135 -23.66 -48.18 22.73
C GLN A 135 -23.71 -47.68 21.28
N LEU A 136 -24.33 -48.43 20.36
CA LEU A 136 -24.48 -48.01 18.97
C LEU A 136 -25.35 -46.76 18.85
N VAL A 137 -26.47 -46.69 19.58
CA VAL A 137 -27.35 -45.52 19.59
C VAL A 137 -26.62 -44.28 20.14
N ARG A 138 -25.82 -44.42 21.20
CA ARG A 138 -25.01 -43.30 21.73
C ARG A 138 -23.96 -42.82 20.73
N LEU A 139 -23.31 -43.73 20.01
CA LEU A 139 -22.34 -43.38 18.97
C LEU A 139 -23.01 -42.68 17.79
N GLU A 140 -24.18 -43.16 17.36
CA GLU A 140 -24.97 -42.51 16.31
C GLU A 140 -25.42 -41.11 16.71
N LYS A 141 -25.92 -40.95 17.95
CA LYS A 141 -26.30 -39.64 18.49
C LYS A 141 -25.10 -38.67 18.48
N HIS A 142 -23.95 -39.10 18.99
CA HIS A 142 -22.74 -38.30 18.99
C HIS A 142 -22.27 -37.94 17.56
N GLN A 143 -22.46 -38.81 16.57
CA GLN A 143 -22.16 -38.50 15.17
C GLN A 143 -23.10 -37.41 14.62
N LYS A 144 -24.40 -37.50 14.91
CA LYS A 144 -25.39 -36.49 14.50
C LYS A 144 -25.12 -35.13 15.14
N ASP A 145 -24.82 -35.10 16.43
CA ASP A 145 -24.50 -33.86 17.15
C ASP A 145 -23.25 -33.19 16.54
N LYS A 146 -22.23 -33.99 16.20
CA LYS A 146 -21.03 -33.51 15.52
C LYS A 146 -21.34 -32.96 14.12
N GLU A 147 -22.23 -33.60 13.36
CA GLU A 147 -22.64 -33.14 12.03
C GLU A 147 -23.42 -31.81 12.12
N ILE A 148 -24.32 -31.67 13.11
CA ILE A 148 -25.06 -30.42 13.36
C ILE A 148 -24.08 -29.30 13.72
N GLN A 149 -23.12 -29.56 14.61
CA GLN A 149 -22.09 -28.60 15.00
C GLN A 149 -21.22 -28.16 13.80
N GLU A 150 -20.88 -29.09 12.89
CA GLU A 150 -20.13 -28.77 11.68
C GLU A 150 -20.96 -27.91 10.71
N LYS A 151 -22.26 -28.19 10.55
CA LYS A 151 -23.18 -27.38 9.74
C LYS A 151 -23.34 -25.96 10.30
N GLU A 152 -23.49 -25.82 11.61
CA GLU A 152 -23.59 -24.52 12.28
C GLU A 152 -22.29 -23.71 12.09
N ASN A 153 -21.13 -24.33 12.26
CA ASN A 153 -19.84 -23.69 12.01
C ASN A 153 -19.67 -23.26 10.54
N LEU A 154 -20.17 -24.08 9.60
CA LEU A 154 -20.14 -23.74 8.18
C LEU A 154 -21.07 -22.55 7.87
N GLN A 155 -22.24 -22.49 8.49
CA GLN A 155 -23.16 -21.36 8.36
C GLN A 155 -22.59 -20.08 8.96
N LYS A 156 -21.98 -20.15 10.15
CA LYS A 156 -21.26 -19.03 10.77
C LYS A 156 -20.16 -18.49 9.86
N ARG A 157 -19.35 -19.37 9.24
CA ARG A 157 -18.32 -18.97 8.26
C ARG A 157 -18.89 -18.29 7.02
N ARG A 158 -20.06 -18.72 6.53
CA ARG A 158 -20.74 -18.06 5.39
C ARG A 158 -21.21 -16.65 5.76
N MET A 159 -21.83 -16.50 6.93
CA MET A 159 -22.26 -15.19 7.43
C MET A 159 -21.08 -14.25 7.66
N GLU A 160 -19.99 -14.75 8.24
CA GLU A 160 -18.74 -13.99 8.42
C GLU A 160 -18.13 -13.57 7.08
N GLN A 161 -18.11 -14.47 6.08
CA GLN A 161 -17.65 -14.14 4.72
C GLN A 161 -18.50 -13.03 4.09
N GLN A 162 -19.83 -13.09 4.20
CA GLN A 162 -20.72 -12.05 3.71
C GLN A 162 -20.48 -10.71 4.40
N ARG A 163 -20.29 -10.71 5.72
CA ARG A 163 -19.96 -9.50 6.49
C ARG A 163 -18.62 -8.89 6.03
N MET A 164 -17.59 -9.71 5.84
CA MET A 164 -16.29 -9.27 5.34
C MET A 164 -16.38 -8.72 3.90
N GLU A 165 -17.22 -9.29 3.06
CA GLU A 165 -17.46 -8.79 1.70
C GLU A 165 -18.20 -7.45 1.71
N GLN A 166 -19.23 -7.31 2.56
CA GLN A 166 -19.95 -6.06 2.76
C GLN A 166 -19.04 -4.96 3.31
N GLU A 167 -18.15 -5.29 4.26
CA GLU A 167 -17.15 -4.35 4.77
C GLU A 167 -16.18 -3.88 3.67
N ARG A 168 -15.68 -4.80 2.84
CA ARG A 168 -14.85 -4.43 1.67
C ARG A 168 -15.59 -3.54 0.67
N MET A 169 -16.88 -3.81 0.45
CA MET A 169 -17.72 -2.96 -0.41
C MET A 169 -17.89 -1.55 0.19
N ASN A 170 -18.10 -1.45 1.51
CA ASN A 170 -18.18 -0.18 2.22
C ASN A 170 -16.85 0.59 2.20
N GLU A 171 -15.71 -0.08 2.35
CA GLU A 171 -14.39 0.54 2.21
C GLU A 171 -14.14 1.06 0.79
N ARG A 172 -14.52 0.31 -0.24
CA ARG A 172 -14.46 0.75 -1.64
C ARG A 172 -15.33 1.99 -1.87
N PHE A 173 -16.54 2.01 -1.32
CA PHE A 173 -17.43 3.16 -1.41
C PHE A 173 -16.81 4.41 -0.74
N LYS A 174 -16.26 4.26 0.47
CA LYS A 174 -15.54 5.34 1.18
C LYS A 174 -14.35 5.87 0.37
N LEU A 175 -13.61 5.00 -0.31
CA LEU A 175 -12.49 5.42 -1.15
C LEU A 175 -12.97 6.24 -2.37
N ILE A 176 -14.03 5.79 -3.03
CA ILE A 176 -14.64 6.51 -4.16
C ILE A 176 -15.14 7.89 -3.71
N GLU A 177 -15.75 7.98 -2.53
CA GLU A 177 -16.21 9.26 -1.98
C GLU A 177 -15.04 10.22 -1.70
N ARG A 178 -13.93 9.74 -1.12
CA ARG A 178 -12.72 10.54 -0.93
C ARG A 178 -12.15 11.05 -2.26
N GLN A 179 -12.07 10.17 -3.27
CA GLN A 179 -11.60 10.57 -4.59
C GLN A 179 -12.49 11.63 -5.24
N ARG A 180 -13.81 11.54 -5.07
CA ARG A 180 -14.75 12.58 -5.54
C ARG A 180 -14.52 13.92 -4.83
N LYS A 181 -14.33 13.91 -3.50
CA LYS A 181 -14.05 15.12 -2.72
C LYS A 181 -12.71 15.75 -3.09
N GLU A 182 -11.68 14.94 -3.28
CA GLU A 182 -10.35 15.41 -3.70
C GLU A 182 -10.39 15.99 -5.12
N LYS A 183 -11.06 15.33 -6.06
CA LYS A 183 -11.27 15.85 -7.42
C LYS A 183 -12.00 17.19 -7.41
N ALA A 184 -13.06 17.32 -6.61
CA ALA A 184 -13.79 18.58 -6.47
C ALA A 184 -12.91 19.71 -5.89
N ARG A 185 -12.05 19.41 -4.91
CA ARG A 185 -11.08 20.37 -4.37
C ARG A 185 -10.06 20.81 -5.41
N LEU A 186 -9.51 19.87 -6.19
CA LEU A 186 -8.56 20.19 -7.26
C LEU A 186 -9.20 21.02 -8.37
N GLU A 187 -10.44 20.72 -8.76
CA GLU A 187 -11.19 21.53 -9.74
C GLU A 187 -11.43 22.96 -9.22
N GLN A 188 -11.76 23.12 -7.94
CA GLN A 188 -11.91 24.43 -7.31
C GLN A 188 -10.59 25.21 -7.25
N GLU A 189 -9.48 24.55 -6.94
CA GLU A 189 -8.14 25.15 -6.93
C GLU A 189 -7.72 25.60 -8.33
N GLN A 190 -7.96 24.78 -9.35
CA GLN A 190 -7.71 25.14 -10.75
C GLN A 190 -8.52 26.36 -11.20
N LEU A 191 -9.79 26.46 -10.80
CA LEU A 191 -10.61 27.64 -11.09
C LEU A 191 -10.05 28.91 -10.43
N LEU A 192 -9.61 28.83 -9.16
CA LEU A 192 -8.98 29.96 -8.47
C LEU A 192 -7.64 30.35 -9.11
N GLU A 193 -6.84 29.38 -9.54
CA GLU A 193 -5.59 29.65 -10.25
C GLU A 193 -5.84 30.35 -11.60
N MET A 194 -6.84 29.89 -12.35
CA MET A 194 -7.26 30.53 -13.61
C MET A 194 -7.73 31.97 -13.37
N GLN A 195 -8.54 32.22 -12.34
CA GLN A 195 -8.96 33.58 -11.97
C GLN A 195 -7.78 34.47 -11.58
N ARG A 196 -6.78 33.95 -10.85
CA ARG A 196 -5.56 34.70 -10.51
C ARG A 196 -4.74 35.04 -11.75
N LYS A 197 -4.58 34.10 -12.69
CA LYS A 197 -3.88 34.33 -13.96
C LYS A 197 -4.60 35.36 -14.83
N GLU A 198 -5.92 35.30 -14.91
CA GLU A 198 -6.73 36.26 -15.64
C GLU A 198 -6.65 37.65 -15.03
N LYS A 199 -6.76 37.76 -13.69
CA LYS A 199 -6.59 39.02 -12.97
C LYS A 199 -5.20 39.63 -13.22
N ALA A 200 -4.14 38.82 -13.14
CA ALA A 200 -2.78 39.29 -13.44
C ALA A 200 -2.62 39.76 -14.89
N ARG A 201 -3.30 39.12 -15.85
CA ARG A 201 -3.30 39.54 -17.25
C ARG A 201 -4.00 40.89 -17.43
N LEU A 202 -5.16 41.08 -16.79
CA LEU A 202 -5.90 42.35 -16.82
C LEU A 202 -5.10 43.48 -16.17
N GLU A 203 -4.44 43.24 -15.03
CA GLU A 203 -3.57 44.23 -14.38
C GLU A 203 -2.37 44.61 -15.28
N GLN A 204 -1.76 43.65 -15.98
CA GLN A 204 -0.71 43.96 -16.97
C GLN A 204 -1.23 44.79 -18.14
N GLU A 205 -2.42 44.46 -18.66
CA GLU A 205 -3.06 45.20 -19.75
C GLU A 205 -3.37 46.65 -19.35
N GLU A 206 -3.88 46.87 -18.13
CA GLU A 206 -4.14 48.20 -17.58
C GLU A 206 -2.85 49.02 -17.44
N LEU A 207 -1.75 48.40 -16.97
CA LEU A 207 -0.44 49.05 -16.89
C LEU A 207 0.07 49.48 -18.27
N PHE A 208 -0.08 48.62 -19.29
CA PHE A 208 0.27 48.96 -20.67
C PHE A 208 -0.59 50.12 -21.22
N GLU A 209 -1.88 50.14 -20.91
CA GLU A 209 -2.77 51.22 -21.32
C GLU A 209 -2.42 52.54 -20.64
N ARG A 210 -2.10 52.52 -19.34
CA ARG A 210 -1.61 53.70 -18.60
C ARG A 210 -0.31 54.23 -19.21
N GLN A 211 0.66 53.36 -19.51
CA GLN A 211 1.91 53.78 -20.18
C GLN A 211 1.65 54.38 -21.56
N ARG A 212 0.71 53.83 -22.33
CA ARG A 212 0.31 54.42 -23.62
C ARG A 212 -0.31 55.80 -23.47
N LYS A 213 -1.22 55.98 -22.51
CA LYS A 213 -1.86 57.28 -22.21
C LYS A 213 -0.84 58.31 -21.74
N GLU A 214 0.07 57.93 -20.84
CA GLU A 214 1.13 58.80 -20.35
C GLU A 214 2.10 59.20 -21.47
N LYS A 215 2.53 58.25 -22.29
CA LYS A 215 3.38 58.53 -23.47
C LYS A 215 2.71 59.50 -24.43
N ALA A 216 1.41 59.30 -24.72
CA ALA A 216 0.66 60.22 -25.58
C ALA A 216 0.54 61.63 -24.97
N ARG A 217 0.39 61.73 -23.64
CA ARG A 217 0.36 63.01 -22.93
C ARG A 217 1.71 63.74 -23.01
N LEU A 218 2.81 63.02 -22.77
CA LEU A 218 4.17 63.56 -22.90
C LEU A 218 4.48 64.02 -24.33
N GLU A 219 4.02 63.27 -25.35
CA GLU A 219 4.19 63.65 -26.75
C GLU A 219 3.40 64.93 -27.10
N GLN A 220 2.17 65.08 -26.57
CA GLN A 220 1.41 66.33 -26.71
C GLN A 220 2.10 67.52 -26.02
N GLU A 221 2.64 67.32 -24.82
CA GLU A 221 3.38 68.34 -24.09
C GLU A 221 4.65 68.78 -24.83
N GLU A 222 5.40 67.82 -25.40
CA GLU A 222 6.58 68.10 -26.22
C GLU A 222 6.21 68.89 -27.49
N LEU A 223 5.11 68.53 -28.16
CA LEU A 223 4.61 69.28 -29.32
C LEU A 223 4.23 70.73 -28.95
N PHE A 224 3.58 70.93 -27.80
CA PHE A 224 3.24 72.25 -27.30
C PHE A 224 4.49 73.08 -26.97
N GLU A 225 5.48 72.48 -26.32
CA GLU A 225 6.74 73.15 -26.01
C GLU A 225 7.53 73.52 -27.28
N ARG A 226 7.54 72.65 -28.31
CA ARG A 226 8.12 72.95 -29.62
C ARG A 226 7.42 74.14 -30.29
N GLN A 227 6.10 74.20 -30.27
CA GLN A 227 5.34 75.34 -30.80
C GLN A 227 5.64 76.65 -30.05
N GLN A 228 5.76 76.60 -28.72
CA GLN A 228 6.17 77.75 -27.90
C GLN A 228 7.57 78.25 -28.29
N LYS A 229 8.55 77.33 -28.39
CA LYS A 229 9.92 77.64 -28.82
C LYS A 229 9.96 78.22 -30.23
N GLU A 230 9.19 77.66 -31.16
CA GLU A 230 9.08 78.16 -32.53
C GLU A 230 8.45 79.56 -32.59
N LYS A 231 7.34 79.79 -31.87
CA LYS A 231 6.72 81.12 -31.73
C LYS A 231 7.70 82.15 -31.15
N ALA A 232 8.46 81.77 -30.12
CA ALA A 232 9.49 82.62 -29.54
C ALA A 232 10.61 82.96 -30.55
N ARG A 233 11.04 81.96 -31.34
CA ARG A 233 12.04 82.15 -32.40
C ARG A 233 11.54 83.09 -33.49
N LEU A 234 10.31 82.89 -33.97
CA LEU A 234 9.64 83.77 -34.94
C LEU A 234 9.50 85.21 -34.42
N LYS A 235 9.19 85.38 -33.12
CA LYS A 235 9.09 86.70 -32.49
C LYS A 235 10.46 87.39 -32.42
N GLN A 236 11.53 86.66 -32.09
CA GLN A 236 12.89 87.20 -32.13
C GLN A 236 13.30 87.58 -33.56
N GLU A 237 13.00 86.74 -34.55
CA GLU A 237 13.30 87.00 -35.95
C GLU A 237 12.58 88.27 -36.46
N ARG A 238 11.29 88.44 -36.13
CA ARG A 238 10.55 89.68 -36.40
C ARG A 238 11.19 90.88 -35.72
N ALA A 239 11.55 90.79 -34.44
CA ALA A 239 12.21 91.90 -33.74
C ALA A 239 13.56 92.28 -34.37
N VAL A 240 14.34 91.32 -34.87
CA VAL A 240 15.57 91.59 -35.62
C VAL A 240 15.27 92.26 -36.95
N LYS A 241 14.26 91.77 -37.68
CA LYS A 241 13.84 92.35 -38.96
C LYS A 241 13.33 93.79 -38.79
N ASP A 242 12.53 94.05 -37.75
CA ASP A 242 12.05 95.39 -37.40
C ASP A 242 13.22 96.31 -37.03
N ARG A 243 14.21 95.83 -36.27
CA ARG A 243 15.44 96.60 -35.99
C ARG A 243 16.21 96.94 -37.25
N LEU A 244 16.34 96.00 -38.19
CA LEU A 244 17.01 96.24 -39.48
C LEU A 244 16.24 97.27 -40.31
N GLN A 245 14.93 97.12 -40.45
CA GLN A 245 14.08 98.11 -41.13
C GLN A 245 14.15 99.48 -40.46
N ASN A 246 14.14 99.54 -39.13
CA ASN A 246 14.25 100.79 -38.41
C ASN A 246 15.63 101.44 -38.61
N ASN A 247 16.70 100.65 -38.64
CA ASN A 247 18.05 101.14 -38.98
C ASN A 247 18.16 101.61 -40.44
N GLU A 248 17.52 100.93 -41.39
CA GLU A 248 17.42 101.37 -42.78
C GLU A 248 16.63 102.67 -42.91
N ASN A 249 15.49 102.77 -42.22
CA ASN A 249 14.68 103.99 -42.19
C ASN A 249 15.46 105.16 -41.58
N LYS A 250 16.16 104.93 -40.46
CA LYS A 250 17.04 105.91 -39.84
C LYS A 250 18.20 106.31 -40.75
N SER A 251 18.78 105.37 -41.50
CA SER A 251 19.77 105.68 -42.53
C SER A 251 19.19 106.50 -43.68
N ARG A 252 17.96 106.21 -44.13
CA ARG A 252 17.26 107.01 -45.14
C ARG A 252 16.99 108.42 -44.64
N GLU A 253 16.54 108.56 -43.40
CA GLU A 253 16.29 109.85 -42.76
C GLU A 253 17.56 110.67 -42.64
N LEU A 254 18.68 110.06 -42.20
CA LEU A 254 20.00 110.72 -42.17
C LEU A 254 20.44 111.18 -43.57
N ARG A 255 20.20 110.38 -44.63
CA ARG A 255 20.48 110.80 -46.01
C ARG A 255 19.60 111.97 -46.45
N LEU A 256 18.31 111.97 -46.10
CA LEU A 256 17.42 113.10 -46.38
C LEU A 256 17.85 114.36 -45.64
N GLN A 257 18.27 114.23 -44.38
CA GLN A 257 18.80 115.33 -43.58
C GLN A 257 20.08 115.88 -44.19
N GLU A 258 20.99 115.03 -44.65
CA GLU A 258 22.20 115.43 -45.37
C GLU A 258 21.87 116.19 -46.67
N ILE A 259 20.88 115.73 -47.44
CA ILE A 259 20.38 116.42 -48.63
C ILE A 259 19.80 117.79 -48.24
N TYR A 260 19.01 117.86 -47.17
CA TYR A 260 18.39 119.10 -46.71
C TYR A 260 19.42 120.11 -46.20
N GLU A 261 20.46 119.66 -45.50
CA GLU A 261 21.58 120.50 -45.06
C GLU A 261 22.43 120.99 -46.23
N LYS A 262 22.68 120.14 -47.24
CA LYS A 262 23.34 120.55 -48.49
C LYS A 262 22.49 121.58 -49.23
N GLY A 263 21.18 121.38 -49.32
CA GLY A 263 20.23 122.35 -49.88
C GLY A 263 20.21 123.66 -49.09
N ARG A 264 20.23 123.61 -47.76
CA ARG A 264 20.28 124.78 -46.88
C ARG A 264 21.62 125.53 -47.00
N LYS A 265 22.75 124.83 -47.10
CA LYS A 265 24.06 125.44 -47.36
C LYS A 265 24.11 126.11 -48.74
N ALA A 266 23.62 125.43 -49.77
CA ALA A 266 23.52 126.01 -51.12
C ALA A 266 22.58 127.24 -51.16
N ALA A 267 21.50 127.23 -50.37
CA ALA A 267 20.59 128.36 -50.24
C ALA A 267 21.22 129.54 -49.45
N MET A 268 22.07 129.27 -48.45
CA MET A 268 22.86 130.31 -47.76
C MET A 268 23.96 130.89 -48.67
N GLU A 269 24.54 130.09 -49.56
CA GLU A 269 25.59 130.52 -50.50
C GLU A 269 25.05 131.38 -51.65
N LEU A 270 23.72 131.42 -51.84
CA LEU A 270 23.02 132.26 -52.82
C LEU A 270 22.22 133.42 -52.20
N SER A 271 22.34 133.66 -50.89
CA SER A 271 21.55 134.69 -50.20
C SER A 271 22.43 135.77 -49.56
N ASP A 272 22.72 136.81 -50.35
CA ASP A 272 23.12 138.12 -49.84
C ASP A 272 22.06 138.69 -48.87
N PRO A 273 22.45 139.26 -47.73
CA PRO A 273 21.51 139.68 -46.70
C PRO A 273 20.88 141.03 -47.05
N GLN A 274 19.57 141.04 -47.31
CA GLN A 274 18.76 142.27 -47.31
C GLN A 274 17.76 142.25 -46.13
N PRO A 275 17.63 143.35 -45.37
CA PRO A 275 16.86 143.39 -44.14
C PRO A 275 15.41 143.80 -44.42
N SER A 276 14.44 143.11 -43.82
CA SER A 276 13.08 143.66 -43.75
C SER A 276 12.33 143.20 -42.51
N LYS A 277 11.49 144.11 -42.03
CA LYS A 277 10.86 144.19 -40.73
C LYS A 277 9.51 143.46 -40.70
N GLY A 278 9.21 142.81 -39.57
CA GLY A 278 7.89 142.86 -38.91
C GLY A 278 6.82 141.83 -39.31
N ARG A 279 6.33 141.06 -38.33
CA ARG A 279 4.91 140.93 -37.90
C ARG A 279 4.71 139.72 -36.95
N LYS A 280 4.10 139.97 -35.78
CA LYS A 280 3.21 139.03 -35.05
C LYS A 280 1.87 138.91 -35.85
N PRO A 281 0.89 138.00 -35.59
CA PRO A 281 0.60 137.22 -34.37
C PRO A 281 -0.06 135.80 -34.56
N GLN A 282 -0.46 135.19 -33.43
CA GLN A 282 -1.67 134.36 -33.17
C GLN A 282 -1.92 133.00 -33.87
N GLY A 283 -2.15 131.97 -33.03
CA GLY A 283 -3.44 131.28 -33.00
C GLY A 283 -3.49 129.76 -33.26
N ALA A 284 -4.17 129.05 -32.32
CA ALA A 284 -4.92 127.79 -32.49
C ALA A 284 -4.12 126.49 -32.74
N ALA A 285 -4.51 125.28 -32.33
CA ALA A 285 -5.60 124.68 -31.55
C ALA A 285 -5.22 123.18 -31.39
N SER A 286 -5.38 122.56 -30.23
CA SER A 286 -6.49 121.66 -29.84
C SER A 286 -6.35 120.17 -30.27
N ASN A 287 -6.96 119.32 -29.42
CA ASN A 287 -7.26 117.87 -29.50
C ASN A 287 -6.22 117.00 -28.76
N LYS A 288 -6.46 116.41 -27.57
CA LYS A 288 -7.65 115.98 -26.81
C LYS A 288 -8.59 115.04 -27.57
N ILE A 289 -8.27 113.74 -27.51
CA ILE A 289 -9.12 112.54 -27.64
C ILE A 289 -8.46 111.56 -26.65
N GLY A 290 -9.06 111.06 -25.56
CA GLY A 290 -10.39 110.47 -25.42
C GLY A 290 -10.29 108.96 -25.64
N GLU A 291 -11.13 108.15 -24.96
CA GLU A 291 -11.47 106.73 -25.27
C GLU A 291 -10.61 105.63 -24.59
N TYR A 292 -11.09 104.67 -23.78
CA TYR A 292 -12.39 104.35 -23.16
C TYR A 292 -12.19 103.39 -21.97
N ASP A 293 -13.04 103.54 -20.95
CA ASP A 293 -13.43 102.49 -20.01
C ASP A 293 -14.29 101.43 -20.73
N THR A 294 -14.15 100.17 -20.32
CA THR A 294 -15.19 99.14 -20.45
C THR A 294 -15.08 98.24 -19.22
N ASP A 295 -15.77 98.67 -18.15
CA ASP A 295 -16.52 97.74 -17.32
C ASP A 295 -17.54 97.04 -18.23
N ASP A 296 -17.69 95.72 -18.17
CA ASP A 296 -19.03 95.11 -18.20
C ASP A 296 -19.05 93.59 -17.96
N GLU A 297 -20.08 93.22 -17.20
CA GLU A 297 -20.83 91.94 -17.17
C GLU A 297 -20.25 90.80 -16.31
N GLU A 298 -20.69 90.84 -15.04
CA GLU A 298 -21.32 89.69 -14.39
C GLU A 298 -22.33 89.03 -15.36
N ASP A 299 -22.36 87.70 -15.43
CA ASP A 299 -23.62 86.93 -15.46
C ASP A 299 -23.37 85.41 -15.45
N ASP A 300 -23.87 84.82 -14.36
CA ASP A 300 -24.86 83.76 -14.30
C ASP A 300 -24.72 82.40 -15.04
N ASP A 301 -25.14 81.41 -14.25
CA ASP A 301 -25.95 80.25 -14.60
C ASP A 301 -25.33 78.93 -15.12
N LYS A 302 -25.43 77.94 -14.22
CA LYS A 302 -26.07 76.63 -14.41
C LYS A 302 -25.75 75.82 -15.68
N SER A 303 -25.06 74.70 -15.46
CA SER A 303 -25.54 73.34 -15.82
C SER A 303 -24.68 72.33 -15.05
N GLY A 304 -25.16 71.27 -14.42
CA GLY A 304 -26.42 70.55 -14.63
C GLY A 304 -26.19 69.27 -15.46
N HIS A 305 -25.50 68.27 -14.91
CA HIS A 305 -25.61 66.84 -15.26
C HIS A 305 -24.88 66.03 -14.18
N SER A 306 -25.53 65.44 -13.18
CA SER A 306 -26.36 64.21 -13.16
C SER A 306 -25.64 62.96 -13.65
N GLU A 307 -25.31 62.07 -12.71
CA GLU A 307 -25.48 60.60 -12.73
C GLU A 307 -24.89 60.07 -11.40
N SER A 308 -25.68 59.92 -10.33
CA SER A 308 -26.47 58.72 -9.99
C SER A 308 -25.63 57.44 -9.89
N VAL A 309 -25.14 57.09 -8.70
CA VAL A 309 -25.34 55.73 -8.14
C VAL A 309 -25.39 55.83 -6.61
N SER A 310 -26.41 55.16 -6.07
CA SER A 310 -26.94 55.09 -4.71
C SER A 310 -25.97 54.61 -3.62
N GLU A 311 -25.87 55.40 -2.55
CA GLU A 311 -25.57 54.92 -1.19
C GLU A 311 -26.90 54.50 -0.53
N SER A 312 -27.09 53.19 -0.35
CA SER A 312 -28.12 52.59 0.51
C SER A 312 -27.70 51.15 0.77
N ASP A 313 -27.17 50.85 1.95
CA ASP A 313 -27.76 49.83 2.84
C ASP A 313 -26.85 49.55 4.03
N SER A 314 -27.33 50.00 5.20
CA SER A 314 -27.60 49.12 6.34
C SER A 314 -26.46 48.19 6.80
N GLN A 315 -25.52 48.75 7.57
CA GLN A 315 -24.91 48.01 8.67
C GLN A 315 -25.84 48.10 9.88
N GLU A 316 -26.68 47.09 10.04
CA GLU A 316 -27.24 46.74 11.35
C GLU A 316 -26.92 45.28 11.63
N ASP A 317 -26.52 45.07 12.87
CA ASP A 317 -26.24 43.81 13.53
C ASP A 317 -27.41 42.82 13.37
N GLU A 318 -27.14 41.51 13.37
CA GLU A 318 -27.87 40.59 14.26
C GLU A 318 -27.31 39.16 14.24
N ASP A 319 -27.09 38.70 15.45
CA ASP A 319 -26.84 37.33 15.88
C ASP A 319 -28.02 36.42 15.50
N GLY A 320 -27.78 35.18 15.10
CA GLY A 320 -28.94 34.32 14.80
C GLY A 320 -28.62 32.88 14.46
N SER A 321 -28.59 32.04 15.49
CA SER A 321 -28.57 30.58 15.36
C SER A 321 -29.85 30.08 14.67
N GLY A 322 -29.70 29.39 13.53
CA GLY A 322 -30.81 28.77 12.81
C GLY A 322 -30.48 27.35 12.38
N ARG A 323 -30.57 26.39 13.31
CA ARG A 323 -30.68 24.97 12.99
C ARG A 323 -32.04 24.75 12.34
N GLY A 324 -32.04 24.42 11.06
CA GLY A 324 -33.22 23.94 10.36
C GLY A 324 -33.58 22.55 10.86
N GLU A 325 -34.62 22.50 11.67
CA GLU A 325 -35.49 21.35 11.83
C GLU A 325 -36.28 21.21 10.51
N SER A 326 -36.25 20.01 9.92
CA SER A 326 -37.22 19.61 8.92
C SER A 326 -37.84 18.31 9.40
N ASP A 327 -39.06 18.47 9.90
CA ASP A 327 -40.03 17.42 10.14
C ASP A 327 -40.24 16.60 8.86
N THR A 328 -39.99 15.30 8.97
CA THR A 328 -40.70 14.31 8.16
C THR A 328 -41.36 13.36 9.14
N GLU A 329 -42.61 13.69 9.44
CA GLU A 329 -43.58 12.78 10.03
C GLU A 329 -43.83 11.63 9.03
N SER A 330 -43.67 10.40 9.52
CA SER A 330 -44.25 9.21 8.90
C SER A 330 -44.49 8.23 10.03
N ASP A 331 -45.74 8.17 10.44
CA ASP A 331 -46.37 7.07 11.16
C ASP A 331 -45.92 5.73 10.60
N ASP A 332 -45.56 4.81 11.49
CA ASP A 332 -45.94 3.40 11.35
C ASP A 332 -46.05 2.82 12.76
N GLU A 333 -47.29 2.81 13.25
CA GLU A 333 -47.72 1.88 14.28
C GLU A 333 -47.48 0.45 13.78
N ASP A 334 -46.75 -0.37 14.53
CA ASP A 334 -47.07 -1.78 14.57
C ASP A 334 -46.92 -2.30 16.00
N LYS A 335 -48.09 -2.40 16.62
CA LYS A 335 -48.39 -3.21 17.78
C LYS A 335 -48.32 -4.68 17.38
N ASN A 336 -47.60 -5.48 18.16
CA ASN A 336 -47.86 -6.87 18.55
C ASN A 336 -46.88 -7.08 19.72
N ASP A 337 -47.26 -7.00 20.99
CA ASP A 337 -48.23 -7.82 21.72
C ASP A 337 -48.00 -9.33 21.58
N ASP A 338 -48.09 -10.00 22.73
CA ASP A 338 -48.02 -11.45 22.96
C ASP A 338 -46.62 -12.10 22.78
N SER A 339 -46.08 -12.88 23.71
CA SER A 339 -46.65 -13.57 24.87
C SER A 339 -45.51 -14.29 25.63
N ASP A 340 -45.68 -14.40 26.94
CA ASP A 340 -45.43 -15.56 27.81
C ASP A 340 -44.44 -16.67 27.37
N ASP A 341 -43.53 -17.03 28.28
CA ASP A 341 -43.39 -18.39 28.85
C ASP A 341 -42.04 -18.47 29.59
N GLU A 342 -42.08 -18.43 30.92
CA GLU A 342 -42.02 -19.60 31.83
C GLU A 342 -40.59 -19.96 32.25
N ASP A 343 -40.34 -19.74 33.54
CA ASP A 343 -39.73 -20.65 34.51
C ASP A 343 -38.64 -21.63 34.05
N GLY A 344 -37.52 -21.57 34.78
CA GLY A 344 -36.52 -22.63 34.72
C GLY A 344 -35.32 -22.35 35.59
N ASP A 345 -35.49 -22.66 36.88
CA ASP A 345 -34.45 -22.86 37.88
C ASP A 345 -33.19 -23.51 37.28
N ASP A 346 -32.00 -23.06 37.69
CA ASP A 346 -31.12 -24.01 38.37
C ASP A 346 -30.09 -23.31 39.24
N GLU A 347 -30.08 -23.78 40.47
CA GLU A 347 -29.25 -23.40 41.59
C GLU A 347 -27.78 -23.83 41.38
N ASN A 348 -26.93 -23.22 42.20
CA ASN A 348 -25.56 -23.63 42.54
C ASN A 348 -24.48 -23.18 41.55
N ASP A 349 -23.77 -22.12 41.92
CA ASP A 349 -22.32 -22.28 42.00
C ASP A 349 -21.81 -21.60 43.26
N ASP A 350 -21.19 -22.43 44.08
CA ASP A 350 -20.82 -22.17 45.46
C ASP A 350 -19.79 -21.05 45.57
N ASN A 351 -20.02 -20.22 46.60
CA ASN A 351 -19.01 -19.40 47.21
C ASN A 351 -17.89 -20.30 47.76
N ASP A 352 -16.69 -20.19 47.19
CA ASP A 352 -15.45 -20.41 47.92
C ASP A 352 -14.63 -19.12 47.84
N GLU A 353 -14.89 -18.25 48.83
CA GLU A 353 -13.90 -17.34 49.37
C GLU A 353 -12.76 -18.17 49.96
N ASP A 354 -11.54 -17.98 49.47
CA ASP A 354 -10.35 -18.02 50.32
C ASP A 354 -9.25 -17.18 49.69
N GLY A 355 -8.86 -16.14 50.43
CA GLY A 355 -8.03 -15.06 49.94
C GLY A 355 -6.55 -15.38 49.79
N ASP A 356 -5.88 -14.49 49.05
CA ASP A 356 -4.51 -14.11 49.39
C ASP A 356 -4.28 -12.63 49.07
N MET A 357 -4.15 -11.87 50.14
CA MET A 357 -3.72 -10.49 50.18
C MET A 357 -2.22 -10.41 49.85
N SER A 358 -1.88 -10.14 48.59
CA SER A 358 -0.55 -9.65 48.24
C SER A 358 -0.63 -8.29 47.55
N LYS A 359 -0.57 -7.29 48.43
CA LYS A 359 -0.35 -5.85 48.20
C LYS A 359 0.93 -5.63 47.39
N VAL A 360 0.84 -5.65 46.06
CA VAL A 360 1.93 -5.19 45.19
C VAL A 360 1.84 -3.67 45.07
N VAL A 361 2.64 -3.01 45.91
CA VAL A 361 3.05 -1.62 45.77
C VAL A 361 3.72 -1.48 44.40
N TYR A 362 3.06 -0.81 43.45
CA TYR A 362 3.75 -0.28 42.28
C TYR A 362 4.66 0.86 42.73
N GLN A 363 5.89 0.53 43.13
CA GLN A 363 6.99 1.48 43.13
C GLN A 363 7.27 1.86 41.67
N LYS A 364 6.70 2.99 41.26
CA LYS A 364 7.10 3.75 40.07
C LYS A 364 8.54 4.23 40.30
N LYS A 365 9.53 3.39 39.98
CA LYS A 365 10.93 3.80 39.91
C LYS A 365 11.09 4.67 38.67
N ASN A 366 11.24 5.96 38.91
CA ASN A 366 11.81 6.95 37.99
C ASN A 366 13.12 6.39 37.41
N MET A 367 13.07 5.94 36.16
CA MET A 367 14.27 5.79 35.34
C MET A 367 14.60 7.18 34.82
N GLY A 368 15.68 7.75 35.35
CA GLY A 368 16.19 9.06 35.01
C GLY A 368 16.48 9.16 33.52
N ALA A 369 15.96 10.24 32.93
CA ALA A 369 16.52 10.84 31.74
C ALA A 369 17.99 11.16 32.03
N THR A 370 18.88 10.55 31.25
CA THR A 370 20.22 11.10 31.04
C THR A 370 20.12 11.89 29.74
N GLU A 371 19.84 13.18 29.89
CA GLU A 371 20.22 14.18 28.88
C GLU A 371 21.73 14.04 28.68
N ILE A 372 22.12 13.56 27.51
CA ILE A 372 23.47 13.75 27.01
C ILE A 372 23.39 15.07 26.24
N GLN A 373 23.86 16.15 26.88
CA GLN A 373 24.24 17.38 26.20
C GLN A 373 25.39 17.04 25.25
N GLU A 374 25.12 17.05 23.95
CA GLU A 374 26.16 17.12 22.93
C GLU A 374 26.37 18.61 22.61
N ASP A 375 27.23 19.23 23.41
CA ASP A 375 27.95 20.45 23.04
C ASP A 375 29.06 20.04 22.06
N SER A 376 28.97 20.47 20.81
CA SER A 376 30.15 20.64 19.96
C SER A 376 29.93 21.82 19.03
N GLU A 377 30.62 22.89 19.39
CA GLU A 377 30.79 24.16 18.72
C GLU A 377 31.42 24.00 17.33
N ASP A 378 31.00 24.89 16.43
CA ASP A 378 31.80 25.66 15.47
C ASP A 378 33.09 25.08 14.90
N GLN A 379 33.09 24.93 13.56
CA GLN A 379 34.09 25.45 12.59
C GLN A 379 34.04 24.56 11.34
N ASP A 380 33.70 25.13 10.18
CA ASP A 380 34.71 25.60 9.24
C ASP A 380 34.03 26.02 7.93
N GLU A 381 34.27 27.27 7.54
CA GLU A 381 33.83 27.85 6.28
C GLU A 381 34.81 27.40 5.19
N GLY A 382 34.31 26.62 4.23
CA GLY A 382 35.06 26.23 3.04
C GLY A 382 34.31 26.67 1.79
N GLU A 383 34.53 27.91 1.40
CA GLU A 383 34.25 28.41 0.05
C GLU A 383 35.10 27.61 -0.95
N GLU A 384 34.47 26.96 -1.94
CA GLU A 384 35.18 26.63 -3.19
C GLU A 384 34.33 26.99 -4.42
N GLU A 385 35.06 27.59 -5.34
CA GLU A 385 34.65 28.39 -6.47
C GLU A 385 34.22 27.56 -7.69
N GLY A 386 33.38 28.18 -8.52
CA GLY A 386 33.64 28.34 -9.95
C GLY A 386 33.94 27.11 -10.80
N GLY A 387 32.93 26.60 -11.50
CA GLY A 387 33.11 25.64 -12.59
C GLY A 387 32.00 25.68 -13.64
N ASN A 388 31.99 26.72 -14.49
CA ASN A 388 31.22 26.72 -15.74
C ASN A 388 31.80 25.68 -16.71
N SER A 389 31.02 24.65 -17.08
CA SER A 389 31.31 23.84 -18.28
C SER A 389 30.09 23.74 -19.18
N VAL A 390 30.23 24.42 -20.31
CA VAL A 390 29.36 24.43 -21.49
C VAL A 390 29.83 23.32 -22.45
N HIS A 391 28.89 22.70 -23.18
CA HIS A 391 29.01 21.62 -24.20
C HIS A 391 29.01 20.18 -23.63
N GLY A 392 28.29 19.21 -24.17
CA GLY A 392 27.51 19.14 -25.42
C GLY A 392 26.72 17.83 -25.47
N SER A 393 25.79 17.80 -26.42
CA SER A 393 24.82 16.75 -26.72
C SER A 393 25.45 15.39 -27.05
N ASP A 394 24.68 14.33 -26.80
CA ASP A 394 24.83 12.94 -27.25
C ASP A 394 25.81 12.04 -26.49
N ALA A 395 25.30 11.40 -25.43
CA ALA A 395 25.89 10.22 -24.79
C ALA A 395 24.83 9.11 -24.63
N PRO A 396 25.22 7.83 -24.81
CA PRO A 396 24.31 6.68 -24.84
C PRO A 396 23.73 6.40 -23.45
N ILE A 397 22.60 5.70 -23.40
CA ILE A 397 21.88 5.27 -22.19
C ILE A 397 22.85 4.62 -21.18
N LEU A 398 23.39 5.43 -20.27
CA LEU A 398 24.22 4.99 -19.16
C LEU A 398 23.29 4.52 -18.05
N SER A 399 23.59 3.34 -17.52
CA SER A 399 22.94 2.75 -16.36
C SER A 399 22.99 3.74 -15.19
N ASN A 400 21.86 3.92 -14.49
CA ASN A 400 21.73 4.79 -13.32
C ASN A 400 23.00 4.77 -12.43
N PRO A 401 23.66 5.92 -12.19
CA PRO A 401 24.74 5.98 -11.23
C PRO A 401 24.15 5.69 -9.85
N ARG A 402 24.51 4.53 -9.29
CA ARG A 402 24.12 4.14 -7.93
C ARG A 402 24.91 4.99 -6.93
N PRO A 403 24.30 5.37 -5.79
CA PRO A 403 25.00 6.00 -4.69
C PRO A 403 26.20 5.13 -4.30
N GLN A 404 27.38 5.74 -4.25
CA GLN A 404 28.64 5.14 -3.79
C GLN A 404 28.62 4.95 -2.25
N ASP A 405 27.58 4.31 -1.70
CA ASP A 405 27.67 3.65 -0.39
C ASP A 405 28.47 2.35 -0.57
N GLU A 406 29.75 2.53 -0.91
CA GLU A 406 30.70 1.46 -1.18
C GLU A 406 30.96 0.68 0.12
N GLY A 407 30.33 -0.49 0.23
CA GLY A 407 30.91 -1.59 1.00
C GLY A 407 30.04 -2.24 2.06
N LEU A 408 28.77 -1.87 2.21
CA LEU A 408 27.87 -2.54 3.15
C LEU A 408 26.70 -3.24 2.46
N SER A 409 27.01 -4.25 1.65
CA SER A 409 26.00 -5.16 1.10
C SER A 409 26.08 -6.53 1.79
N ALA A 410 24.92 -7.08 2.17
CA ALA A 410 24.78 -8.46 2.62
C ALA A 410 23.54 -9.07 1.98
N CYS A 411 23.58 -10.36 1.63
CA CYS A 411 22.39 -11.04 1.10
C CYS A 411 21.45 -11.49 2.24
N LEU A 412 20.15 -11.66 1.96
CA LEU A 412 19.16 -12.06 2.97
C LEU A 412 19.49 -13.39 3.66
N ARG A 413 20.13 -14.34 2.94
CA ARG A 413 20.58 -15.61 3.52
C ARG A 413 21.69 -15.42 4.54
N CYS A 414 22.58 -14.48 4.27
CA CYS A 414 23.68 -14.12 5.15
C CYS A 414 23.17 -13.36 6.38
N ILE A 415 22.23 -12.44 6.20
CA ILE A 415 21.57 -11.72 7.30
C ILE A 415 20.85 -12.69 8.24
N LYS A 416 20.08 -13.65 7.71
CA LYS A 416 19.41 -14.69 8.53
C LYS A 416 20.41 -15.52 9.36
N ASN A 417 21.65 -15.68 8.89
CA ASN A 417 22.69 -16.38 9.65
C ASN A 417 23.34 -15.49 10.73
N LEU A 418 23.27 -14.16 10.63
CA LEU A 418 23.80 -13.24 11.67
C LEU A 418 23.07 -13.43 13.00
N ALA A 419 21.77 -13.76 12.97
CA ALA A 419 21.03 -14.09 14.19
C ALA A 419 21.61 -15.30 14.94
N VAL A 420 22.18 -16.26 14.21
CA VAL A 420 22.78 -17.46 14.81
C VAL A 420 24.19 -17.14 15.31
N ASN A 421 25.02 -16.58 14.43
CA ASN A 421 26.42 -16.25 14.71
C ASN A 421 26.72 -14.82 14.24
N PRO A 422 26.93 -13.86 15.16
CA PRO A 422 27.19 -12.47 14.81
C PRO A 422 28.57 -12.30 14.15
N GLU A 423 29.59 -13.11 14.47
CA GLU A 423 30.97 -12.99 13.94
C GLU A 423 31.12 -13.21 12.42
N PHE A 424 30.03 -13.18 11.67
CA PHE A 424 29.97 -13.51 10.27
C PHE A 424 29.95 -12.24 9.39
N SER A 425 30.84 -12.17 8.39
CA SER A 425 30.82 -11.14 7.35
C SER A 425 30.34 -11.70 6.01
N CYS A 426 29.43 -10.98 5.35
CA CYS A 426 28.98 -11.30 4.00
C CYS A 426 29.86 -10.57 2.98
N VAL A 427 30.89 -11.24 2.47
CA VAL A 427 31.77 -10.67 1.43
C VAL A 427 31.28 -11.13 0.06
N PHE A 428 30.92 -10.17 -0.80
CA PHE A 428 30.60 -10.41 -2.21
C PHE A 428 31.88 -10.64 -3.01
N THR A 429 31.81 -11.54 -3.99
CA THR A 429 32.86 -11.69 -5.01
C THR A 429 32.71 -10.59 -6.08
N ASP A 430 33.58 -10.56 -7.09
CA ASP A 430 33.43 -9.68 -8.26
C ASP A 430 32.05 -9.87 -8.95
N ASP A 431 31.44 -11.05 -8.80
CA ASP A 431 30.02 -11.29 -9.10
C ASP A 431 29.11 -10.73 -7.99
N TYR A 432 28.37 -9.65 -8.27
CA TYR A 432 27.38 -9.06 -7.35
C TYR A 432 26.25 -10.01 -6.91
N ASP A 433 26.03 -11.10 -7.64
CA ASP A 433 25.00 -12.10 -7.34
C ASP A 433 25.49 -13.22 -6.40
N LYS A 434 26.76 -13.19 -6.00
CA LYS A 434 27.38 -14.25 -5.22
C LYS A 434 28.24 -13.67 -4.10
N CYS A 435 27.94 -14.10 -2.88
CA CYS A 435 28.86 -13.94 -1.75
C CYS A 435 29.63 -15.23 -1.56
N ILE A 436 30.84 -15.12 -1.02
CA ILE A 436 31.77 -16.25 -0.82
C ILE A 436 31.06 -17.40 -0.08
N ARG A 437 30.23 -17.09 0.92
CA ARG A 437 29.48 -18.10 1.69
C ARG A 437 28.37 -18.79 0.92
N CYS A 438 27.59 -18.04 0.15
CA CYS A 438 26.54 -18.63 -0.68
C CYS A 438 27.17 -19.48 -1.78
N SER A 439 28.25 -18.99 -2.39
CA SER A 439 29.03 -19.69 -3.42
C SER A 439 29.61 -21.01 -2.91
N THR A 440 30.31 -21.01 -1.77
CA THR A 440 30.87 -22.22 -1.15
C THR A 440 29.80 -23.25 -0.77
N ARG A 441 28.55 -22.81 -0.53
CA ARG A 441 27.40 -23.70 -0.27
C ARG A 441 26.66 -24.13 -1.53
N GLY A 442 27.12 -23.76 -2.72
CA GLY A 442 26.45 -24.05 -4.00
C GLY A 442 25.07 -23.40 -4.11
N ARG A 443 24.88 -22.23 -3.52
CA ARG A 443 23.59 -21.54 -3.37
C ARG A 443 23.70 -20.11 -3.91
N LEU A 444 22.69 -19.64 -4.65
CA LEU A 444 22.62 -18.24 -5.10
C LEU A 444 22.35 -17.28 -3.94
N CYS A 445 22.86 -16.05 -4.01
CA CYS A 445 22.45 -15.01 -3.06
C CYS A 445 20.98 -14.64 -3.29
N VAL A 446 20.30 -14.22 -2.23
CA VAL A 446 19.00 -13.57 -2.33
C VAL A 446 19.23 -12.09 -2.02
N PRO A 447 19.00 -11.19 -2.99
CA PRO A 447 19.21 -9.76 -2.78
C PRO A 447 18.27 -9.23 -1.69
N VAL A 448 18.71 -8.20 -0.98
CA VAL A 448 17.88 -7.51 0.01
C VAL A 448 16.91 -6.60 -0.73
N PRO A 449 15.59 -6.69 -0.45
CA PRO A 449 14.61 -5.77 -1.01
C PRO A 449 14.96 -4.31 -0.67
N ALA A 450 14.71 -3.38 -1.59
CA ALA A 450 15.06 -1.97 -1.42
C ALA A 450 14.52 -1.36 -0.12
N PHE A 451 13.28 -1.70 0.27
CA PHE A 451 12.65 -1.20 1.51
C PHE A 451 13.36 -1.65 2.79
N ALA A 452 14.07 -2.78 2.77
CA ALA A 452 14.80 -3.32 3.92
C ALA A 452 16.30 -2.94 3.90
N HIS A 453 16.77 -2.28 2.83
CA HIS A 453 18.18 -1.97 2.65
C HIS A 453 18.75 -1.09 3.77
N GLY A 454 18.03 -0.03 4.15
CA GLY A 454 18.47 0.87 5.22
C GLY A 454 18.61 0.19 6.58
N ASP A 455 17.68 -0.70 6.94
CA ASP A 455 17.76 -1.47 8.19
C ASP A 455 18.94 -2.45 8.17
N VAL A 456 19.21 -3.06 7.01
CA VAL A 456 20.38 -3.93 6.82
C VAL A 456 21.69 -3.15 6.93
N CYS A 457 21.79 -1.96 6.36
CA CYS A 457 22.98 -1.11 6.50
C CYS A 457 23.25 -0.76 7.97
N LYS A 458 22.21 -0.41 8.73
CA LYS A 458 22.31 -0.17 10.19
C LYS A 458 22.77 -1.42 10.94
N LEU A 459 22.22 -2.59 10.60
CA LEU A 459 22.64 -3.87 11.18
C LEU A 459 24.11 -4.17 10.89
N LEU A 460 24.58 -3.93 9.66
CA LEU A 460 25.98 -4.14 9.29
C LEU A 460 26.94 -3.15 9.99
N ALA A 461 26.49 -1.92 10.24
CA ALA A 461 27.24 -0.97 11.06
C ALA A 461 27.33 -1.45 12.52
N LEU A 462 26.24 -1.97 13.10
CA LEU A 462 26.25 -2.58 14.43
C LEU A 462 27.15 -3.81 14.49
N GLN A 463 27.21 -4.60 13.42
CA GLN A 463 28.12 -5.74 13.32
C GLN A 463 29.59 -5.30 13.35
N LYS A 464 29.96 -4.26 12.58
CA LYS A 464 31.30 -3.67 12.64
C LYS A 464 31.65 -3.17 14.05
N LEU A 465 30.68 -2.55 14.73
CA LEU A 465 30.85 -2.11 16.12
C LEU A 465 31.07 -3.29 17.07
N HIS A 466 30.32 -4.38 16.92
CA HIS A 466 30.50 -5.61 17.70
C HIS A 466 31.91 -6.20 17.53
N ASP A 467 32.42 -6.21 16.30
CA ASP A 467 33.75 -6.76 16.01
C ASP A 467 34.88 -5.91 16.62
N ALA A 468 34.72 -4.59 16.62
CA ALA A 468 35.64 -3.64 17.26
C ALA A 468 35.49 -3.55 18.79
N ALA A 469 34.33 -3.95 19.35
CA ALA A 469 34.03 -3.78 20.76
C ALA A 469 34.86 -4.69 21.68
N ARG A 470 35.12 -4.18 22.89
CA ARG A 470 35.76 -4.93 23.98
C ARG A 470 34.94 -6.17 24.36
N PRO A 471 35.57 -7.27 24.82
CA PRO A 471 34.88 -8.53 25.10
C PRO A 471 33.70 -8.44 26.08
N ASN A 472 33.73 -7.47 27.01
CA ASN A 472 32.66 -7.24 27.99
C ASN A 472 31.38 -6.62 27.40
N ILE A 473 31.47 -5.89 26.27
CA ILE A 473 30.33 -5.21 25.63
C ILE A 473 29.74 -6.08 24.50
N ARG A 474 30.52 -7.01 23.94
CA ARG A 474 30.09 -7.92 22.86
C ARG A 474 28.79 -8.68 23.15
N PRO A 475 28.53 -9.23 24.35
CA PRO A 475 27.27 -9.93 24.62
C PRO A 475 26.03 -9.05 24.45
N ALA A 476 26.10 -7.78 24.89
CA ALA A 476 24.99 -6.84 24.75
C ALA A 476 24.75 -6.46 23.27
N LEU A 477 25.82 -6.19 22.53
CA LEU A 477 25.75 -5.93 21.09
C LEU A 477 25.21 -7.14 20.31
N ARG A 478 25.59 -8.36 20.70
CA ARG A 478 25.07 -9.61 20.11
C ARG A 478 23.55 -9.71 20.27
N ILE A 479 23.02 -9.44 21.47
CA ILE A 479 21.56 -9.48 21.71
C ILE A 479 20.85 -8.46 20.81
N ARG A 480 21.41 -7.25 20.68
CA ARG A 480 20.86 -6.21 19.79
C ARG A 480 20.89 -6.62 18.32
N ILE A 481 22.02 -7.14 17.83
CA ILE A 481 22.15 -7.67 16.46
C ILE A 481 21.12 -8.77 16.22
N GLN A 482 20.91 -9.68 17.17
CA GLN A 482 19.91 -10.74 17.05
C GLN A 482 18.47 -10.20 16.97
N ALA A 483 18.14 -9.20 17.80
CA ALA A 483 16.84 -8.54 17.77
C ALA A 483 16.60 -7.80 16.44
N ASP A 484 17.59 -7.05 15.95
CA ASP A 484 17.49 -6.30 14.70
C ASP A 484 17.40 -7.25 13.49
N VAL A 485 18.15 -8.37 13.48
CA VAL A 485 17.99 -9.40 12.45
C VAL A 485 16.57 -9.98 12.48
N ALA A 486 16.03 -10.31 13.65
CA ALA A 486 14.67 -10.83 13.76
C ALA A 486 13.64 -9.83 13.22
N ALA A 487 13.77 -8.54 13.57
CA ALA A 487 12.91 -7.47 13.07
C ALA A 487 13.00 -7.34 11.53
N ILE A 488 14.19 -7.41 10.94
CA ILE A 488 14.36 -7.38 9.47
C ILE A 488 13.70 -8.60 8.82
N VAL A 489 13.89 -9.79 9.40
CA VAL A 489 13.28 -11.03 8.88
C VAL A 489 11.75 -10.95 8.94
N ASP A 490 11.19 -10.41 10.02
CA ASP A 490 9.75 -10.24 10.19
C ASP A 490 9.17 -9.19 9.25
N LYS A 491 9.92 -8.12 8.92
CA LYS A 491 9.52 -7.16 7.87
C LYS A 491 9.57 -7.76 6.47
N VAL A 492 10.59 -8.56 6.17
CA VAL A 492 10.79 -9.13 4.82
C VAL A 492 9.82 -10.29 4.54
N ARG A 493 9.46 -11.09 5.55
CA ARG A 493 8.59 -12.26 5.42
C ARG A 493 7.21 -11.98 4.78
N PRO A 494 6.41 -10.98 5.22
CA PRO A 494 5.11 -10.70 4.62
C PRO A 494 5.26 -10.20 3.18
N GLU A 495 6.29 -9.41 2.89
CA GLU A 495 6.52 -8.88 1.54
C GLU A 495 6.98 -9.97 0.56
N GLU A 496 7.87 -10.87 1.00
CA GLU A 496 8.22 -12.08 0.23
C GLU A 496 6.99 -12.95 -0.04
N SER A 497 6.07 -13.04 0.93
CA SER A 497 4.81 -13.78 0.78
C SER A 497 3.86 -13.11 -0.22
N ARG A 498 3.79 -11.77 -0.23
CA ARG A 498 3.01 -10.99 -1.21
C ARG A 498 3.58 -11.15 -2.62
N SER A 499 4.90 -11.02 -2.76
CA SER A 499 5.59 -11.17 -4.04
C SER A 499 5.40 -12.58 -4.64
N ARG A 500 5.43 -13.64 -3.83
CA ARG A 500 5.13 -14.99 -4.31
C ARG A 500 3.68 -15.12 -4.77
N LYS A 501 2.72 -14.55 -4.04
CA LYS A 501 1.30 -14.55 -4.45
C LYS A 501 1.09 -13.85 -5.78
N THR A 502 1.67 -12.66 -5.97
CA THR A 502 1.54 -11.93 -7.23
C THR A 502 2.21 -12.66 -8.40
N GLN A 503 3.35 -13.32 -8.16
CA GLN A 503 4.00 -14.15 -9.16
C GLN A 503 3.16 -15.39 -9.52
N GLU A 504 2.58 -16.07 -8.53
CA GLU A 504 1.67 -17.21 -8.73
C GLU A 504 0.40 -16.78 -9.47
N GLU A 505 -0.19 -15.63 -9.15
CA GLU A 505 -1.34 -15.06 -9.86
C GLU A 505 -0.99 -14.69 -11.29
N THR A 506 0.20 -14.13 -11.53
CA THR A 506 0.69 -13.81 -12.87
C THR A 506 0.87 -15.09 -13.70
N LEU A 507 1.53 -16.11 -13.13
CA LEU A 507 1.70 -17.42 -13.79
C LEU A 507 0.35 -18.09 -14.06
N ARG A 508 -0.59 -18.02 -13.10
CA ARG A 508 -1.95 -18.53 -13.27
C ARG A 508 -2.68 -17.79 -14.39
N SER A 509 -2.52 -16.47 -14.49
CA SER A 509 -3.11 -15.65 -15.54
C SER A 509 -2.52 -15.99 -16.92
N ILE A 510 -1.21 -16.21 -17.00
CA ILE A 510 -0.54 -16.66 -18.23
C ILE A 510 -1.06 -18.04 -18.65
N LEU A 511 -1.18 -18.98 -17.72
CA LEU A 511 -1.70 -20.32 -18.02
C LEU A 511 -3.17 -20.28 -18.48
N LEU A 512 -4.01 -19.46 -17.85
CA LEU A 512 -5.40 -19.25 -18.29
C LEU A 512 -5.46 -18.63 -19.68
N GLY A 513 -4.60 -17.63 -19.96
CA GLY A 513 -4.47 -17.04 -21.29
C GLY A 513 -4.05 -18.05 -22.34
N GLN A 514 -3.09 -18.95 -22.03
CA GLN A 514 -2.68 -20.02 -22.94
C GLN A 514 -3.82 -21.02 -23.24
N VAL A 515 -4.67 -21.34 -22.26
CA VAL A 515 -5.85 -22.18 -22.47
C VAL A 515 -6.85 -21.49 -23.40
N GLY A 516 -7.11 -20.19 -23.19
CA GLY A 516 -7.97 -19.40 -24.08
C GLY A 516 -7.44 -19.33 -25.52
N ILE A 517 -6.14 -19.12 -25.69
CA ILE A 517 -5.51 -19.09 -27.03
C ILE A 517 -5.63 -20.45 -27.73
N LYS A 518 -5.40 -21.57 -27.01
CA LYS A 518 -5.55 -22.91 -27.57
C LYS A 518 -7.00 -23.20 -27.99
N HIS A 519 -7.96 -22.80 -27.16
CA HIS A 519 -9.37 -22.94 -27.49
C HIS A 519 -9.75 -22.17 -28.77
N ASN A 520 -9.31 -20.91 -28.88
CA ASN A 520 -9.53 -20.11 -30.09
C ASN A 520 -8.85 -20.73 -31.33
N GLN A 521 -7.64 -21.29 -31.19
CA GLN A 521 -6.97 -22.00 -32.27
C GLN A 521 -7.75 -23.25 -32.71
N GLU A 522 -8.33 -24.01 -31.78
CA GLU A 522 -9.17 -25.17 -32.09
C GLU A 522 -10.45 -24.80 -32.84
N GLU A 523 -11.09 -23.68 -32.47
CA GLU A 523 -12.25 -23.15 -33.18
C GLU A 523 -11.91 -22.71 -34.60
N ILE A 524 -10.80 -21.98 -34.79
CA ILE A 524 -10.31 -21.58 -36.12
C ILE A 524 -10.02 -22.83 -36.97
N LEU A 525 -9.33 -23.83 -36.42
CA LEU A 525 -9.05 -25.08 -37.12
C LEU A 525 -10.33 -25.85 -37.46
N LYS A 526 -11.35 -25.79 -36.60
CA LYS A 526 -12.67 -26.40 -36.85
C LYS A 526 -13.38 -25.70 -38.01
N LEU A 527 -13.39 -24.37 -38.05
CA LEU A 527 -13.96 -23.59 -39.15
C LEU A 527 -13.23 -23.83 -40.47
N LEU A 528 -11.89 -23.88 -40.46
CA LEU A 528 -11.11 -24.20 -41.65
C LEU A 528 -11.41 -25.61 -42.19
N ARG A 529 -11.55 -26.62 -41.32
CA ARG A 529 -11.97 -27.97 -41.73
C ARG A 529 -13.36 -27.98 -42.34
N GLU A 530 -14.30 -27.18 -41.81
CA GLU A 530 -15.65 -27.08 -42.35
C GLU A 530 -15.66 -26.41 -43.74
N LEU A 531 -14.89 -25.34 -43.93
CA LEU A 531 -14.73 -24.68 -45.23
C LEU A 531 -14.09 -25.60 -46.27
N LEU A 532 -13.04 -26.33 -45.89
CA LEU A 532 -12.39 -27.32 -46.77
C LEU A 532 -13.33 -28.47 -47.12
N SER A 533 -14.24 -28.87 -46.21
CA SER A 533 -15.23 -29.92 -46.48
C SER A 533 -16.35 -29.45 -47.43
N ARG A 534 -16.60 -28.14 -47.50
CA ARG A 534 -17.62 -27.53 -48.38
C ARG A 534 -17.09 -27.16 -49.76
N LEU A 535 -15.77 -27.13 -49.96
CA LEU A 535 -15.19 -26.91 -51.28
C LEU A 535 -15.61 -28.06 -52.19
N PRO A 536 -16.41 -27.80 -53.25
CA PRO A 536 -16.83 -28.85 -54.16
C PRO A 536 -15.59 -29.45 -54.78
N VAL A 537 -15.47 -30.77 -54.67
CA VAL A 537 -14.46 -31.53 -55.41
C VAL A 537 -14.77 -31.35 -56.89
N GLU A 538 -14.23 -30.29 -57.48
CA GLU A 538 -14.17 -30.17 -58.93
C GLU A 538 -13.39 -31.39 -59.42
N LYS A 539 -14.13 -32.32 -60.02
CA LYS A 539 -13.65 -33.49 -60.72
C LYS A 539 -12.77 -33.05 -61.89
N THR A 540 -11.58 -32.56 -61.60
CA THR A 540 -10.51 -32.49 -62.58
C THR A 540 -9.93 -33.89 -62.69
N GLY A 541 -9.87 -34.35 -63.95
CA GLY A 541 -9.71 -35.74 -64.33
C GLY A 541 -8.41 -36.41 -63.87
N PRO A 542 -8.27 -37.71 -64.20
CA PRO A 542 -7.19 -38.56 -63.71
C PRO A 542 -5.84 -38.05 -64.23
N VAL A 543 -5.12 -37.28 -63.41
CA VAL A 543 -3.70 -36.99 -63.65
C VAL A 543 -2.93 -38.26 -63.30
N ALA A 544 -2.35 -38.84 -64.35
CA ALA A 544 -1.56 -40.04 -64.34
C ALA A 544 -0.55 -40.06 -63.18
N THR A 545 -0.65 -41.11 -62.37
CA THR A 545 0.31 -41.48 -61.34
C THR A 545 1.65 -41.81 -61.98
N GLY A 546 2.54 -40.82 -62.02
CA GLY A 546 3.97 -41.04 -62.26
C GLY A 546 4.55 -41.86 -61.11
N GLN A 547 4.67 -43.18 -61.31
CA GLN A 547 5.47 -44.08 -60.48
C GLN A 547 6.92 -43.60 -60.44
N VAL A 548 7.30 -42.87 -59.40
CA VAL A 548 8.71 -42.63 -59.09
C VAL A 548 9.25 -43.87 -58.40
N ASN A 549 9.88 -44.73 -59.21
CA ASN A 549 10.65 -45.88 -58.76
C ASN A 549 11.72 -45.44 -57.74
N LYS A 550 11.57 -45.89 -56.49
CA LYS A 550 12.60 -45.78 -55.46
C LYS A 550 13.76 -46.73 -55.80
N GLY A 551 14.84 -46.15 -56.34
CA GLY A 551 16.12 -46.80 -56.52
C GLY A 551 16.65 -47.34 -55.19
N LYS A 552 16.76 -48.66 -55.11
CA LYS A 552 17.32 -49.43 -54.02
C LYS A 552 18.85 -49.38 -54.12
N ARG A 553 19.52 -48.43 -53.46
CA ARG A 553 20.97 -48.52 -53.22
C ARG A 553 21.21 -49.34 -51.97
N ARG A 554 21.68 -50.58 -52.16
CA ARG A 554 22.33 -51.39 -51.12
C ARG A 554 23.79 -50.92 -50.98
N ALA A 555 24.25 -51.03 -49.75
CA ALA A 555 25.60 -50.75 -49.25
C ALA A 555 26.69 -51.58 -49.94
#